data_AF-A0A1W6B4G4-F1
#
_entry.id   AF-A0A1W6B4G4-F1
#
_cell.length_a   1.000
_cell.length_b   1.000
_cell.length_c   1.000
_cell.angle_alpha   90.00
_cell.angle_beta   90.00
_cell.angle_gamma   90.00
#
_symmetry.space_group_name_H-M   'P 1'
#
loop_
_entity.id
_entity.type
_entity.pdbx_description
1 polymer ?
#
loop_
_entity_poly.entity_id
_entity_poly.type
_entity_poly.pdbx_seq_one_letter_code
_entity_poly.pdbx_strand_id
1 'polypeptide(L)'
;MLPSHTLSLTITRHWLDLYETIWKPEYFPKWVSQLGEAPLQAEGSYWKAKGTDGALKVRFSGHNTYGVMDYWIDNGFGKEIYMPMRIVPNQEGAQVLLTHFRQPLTSDEKFQQELALLEQNLQRLYQRVTACS
;
A
#
# COMPACT_ATOMS: atom_id res chain seq x y z
N MET A 1 22.82 -1.66 -0.83
CA MET A 1 21.54 -2.14 -1.40
C MET A 1 20.74 -2.73 -0.26
N LEU A 2 19.44 -2.43 -0.15
CA LEU A 2 18.59 -3.02 0.90
C LEU A 2 18.08 -4.40 0.44
N PRO A 3 17.99 -5.40 1.34
CA PRO A 3 17.18 -6.59 1.09
C PRO A 3 15.73 -6.20 0.78
N SER A 4 15.09 -6.93 -0.13
CA SER A 4 13.73 -6.65 -0.57
C SER A 4 12.90 -7.92 -0.68
N HIS A 5 11.60 -7.80 -0.48
CA HIS A 5 10.64 -8.84 -0.78
C HIS A 5 9.46 -8.23 -1.54
N THR A 6 9.05 -8.88 -2.64
CA THR A 6 7.88 -8.45 -3.42
C THR A 6 6.72 -9.38 -3.10
N LEU A 7 5.69 -8.83 -2.48
CA LEU A 7 4.41 -9.48 -2.30
C LEU A 7 3.58 -9.35 -3.58
N SER A 8 2.80 -10.38 -3.88
CA SER A 8 1.96 -10.43 -5.07
C SER A 8 0.56 -10.94 -4.74
N LEU A 9 -0.46 -10.29 -5.31
CA LEU A 9 -1.86 -10.71 -5.19
C LEU A 9 -2.53 -10.71 -6.57
N THR A 10 -3.15 -11.84 -6.94
CA THR A 10 -3.92 -11.97 -8.17
C THR A 10 -5.40 -11.69 -7.89
N ILE A 11 -6.02 -10.87 -8.72
CA ILE A 11 -7.43 -10.48 -8.57
C ILE A 11 -8.14 -10.72 -9.90
N THR A 12 -9.26 -11.46 -9.87
CA THR A 12 -10.11 -11.71 -11.04
C THR A 12 -10.98 -10.49 -11.34
N ARG A 13 -10.32 -9.39 -11.73
CA ARG A 13 -10.93 -8.12 -12.11
C ARG A 13 -10.02 -7.43 -13.11
N HIS A 14 -10.59 -6.83 -14.15
CA HIS A 14 -9.83 -6.07 -15.14
C HIS A 14 -8.92 -5.04 -14.46
N TRP A 15 -7.64 -5.00 -14.86
CA TRP A 15 -6.60 -4.25 -14.14
C TRP A 15 -6.85 -2.75 -14.08
N LEU A 16 -7.39 -2.16 -15.15
CA LEU A 16 -7.72 -0.74 -15.19
C LEU A 16 -8.85 -0.42 -14.21
N ASP A 17 -9.88 -1.27 -14.16
CA ASP A 17 -11.03 -1.09 -13.28
C ASP A 17 -10.61 -1.21 -11.81
N LEU A 18 -9.70 -2.15 -11.53
CA LEU A 18 -9.08 -2.27 -10.22
C LEU A 18 -8.32 -1.00 -9.87
N TYR A 19 -7.41 -0.55 -10.74
CA TYR A 19 -6.62 0.67 -10.54
C TYR A 19 -7.52 1.88 -10.28
N GLU A 20 -8.51 2.13 -11.14
CA GLU A 20 -9.46 3.24 -11.02
C GLU A 20 -10.27 3.21 -9.70
N THR A 21 -10.46 2.02 -9.13
CA THR A 21 -11.16 1.86 -7.85
C THR A 21 -10.28 2.26 -6.66
N ILE A 22 -8.97 1.96 -6.71
CA ILE A 22 -8.13 1.95 -5.51
C ILE A 22 -7.01 3.00 -5.50
N TRP A 23 -6.74 3.69 -6.63
CA TRP A 23 -5.61 4.63 -6.73
C TRP A 23 -5.73 5.84 -5.81
N LYS A 24 -6.96 6.21 -5.44
CA LYS A 24 -7.24 7.40 -4.63
C LYS A 24 -6.79 7.20 -3.17
N PRO A 25 -6.11 8.18 -2.55
CA PRO A 25 -5.69 8.12 -1.14
C PRO A 25 -6.81 7.73 -0.17
N GLU A 26 -8.04 8.15 -0.43
CA GLU A 26 -9.21 7.88 0.39
C GLU A 26 -9.61 6.40 0.43
N TYR A 27 -9.12 5.58 -0.51
CA TYR A 27 -9.35 4.14 -0.51
C TYR A 27 -8.35 3.39 0.37
N PHE A 28 -7.15 3.93 0.61
CA PHE A 28 -6.07 3.25 1.36
C PHE A 28 -6.45 2.81 2.78
N PRO A 29 -7.11 3.64 3.61
CA PRO A 29 -7.53 3.24 4.96
C PRO A 29 -8.46 2.02 5.00
N LYS A 30 -9.13 1.68 3.88
CA LYS A 30 -10.06 0.53 3.81
C LYS A 30 -9.35 -0.82 3.86
N TRP A 31 -8.04 -0.85 3.58
CA TRP A 31 -7.26 -2.10 3.49
C TRP A 31 -5.91 -2.05 4.21
N VAL A 32 -5.36 -0.87 4.49
CA VAL A 32 -4.10 -0.70 5.25
C VAL A 32 -4.38 -0.45 6.73
N SER A 33 -4.15 -1.45 7.61
CA SER A 33 -4.44 -1.30 9.05
C SER A 33 -3.73 -0.14 9.72
N GLN A 34 -2.48 0.11 9.33
CA GLN A 34 -1.63 1.07 10.00
C GLN A 34 -2.13 2.51 9.88
N LEU A 35 -3.01 2.81 8.92
CA LEU A 35 -3.60 4.14 8.75
C LEU A 35 -4.80 4.39 9.68
N GLY A 36 -5.25 3.37 10.40
CA GLY A 36 -6.47 3.42 11.20
C GLY A 36 -7.74 3.49 10.34
N GLU A 37 -8.89 3.57 11.02
CA GLU A 37 -10.20 3.64 10.35
C GLU A 37 -10.62 5.07 9.97
N ALA A 38 -9.93 6.06 10.52
CA ALA A 38 -10.24 7.46 10.25
C ALA A 38 -9.83 7.86 8.82
N PRO A 39 -10.61 8.73 8.16
CA PRO A 39 -10.22 9.27 6.86
C PRO A 39 -8.86 9.99 6.93
N LEU A 40 -8.08 9.85 5.86
CA LEU A 40 -6.87 10.63 5.69
C LEU A 40 -7.20 12.12 5.56
N GLN A 41 -6.40 12.96 6.20
CA GLN A 41 -6.53 14.42 6.13
C GLN A 41 -5.50 14.99 5.17
N ALA A 42 -5.95 15.61 4.08
CA ALA A 42 -5.05 16.25 3.12
C ALA A 42 -4.35 17.47 3.75
N GLU A 43 -3.03 17.56 3.57
CA GLU A 43 -2.21 18.67 4.05
C GLU A 43 -1.09 18.95 3.05
N GLY A 44 -1.33 19.90 2.15
CA GLY A 44 -0.40 20.23 1.08
C GLY A 44 -0.17 19.03 0.16
N SER A 45 1.07 18.55 0.11
CA SER A 45 1.49 17.42 -0.74
C SER A 45 1.44 16.06 -0.05
N TYR A 46 0.96 15.99 1.19
CA TYR A 46 0.86 14.74 1.96
C TYR A 46 -0.52 14.59 2.61
N TRP A 47 -0.74 13.40 3.15
CA TRP A 47 -1.94 13.00 3.86
C TRP A 47 -1.57 12.59 5.27
N LYS A 48 -2.26 13.13 6.28
CA LYS A 48 -2.10 12.72 7.68
C LYS A 48 -3.07 11.61 8.02
N ALA A 49 -2.54 10.56 8.64
CA ALA A 49 -3.32 9.51 9.30
C ALA A 49 -3.10 9.58 10.81
N LYS A 50 -4.15 9.37 11.59
CA LYS A 50 -4.02 9.02 13.02
C LYS A 50 -3.80 7.52 13.10
N GLY A 51 -2.57 7.09 12.83
CA GLY A 51 -2.20 5.68 12.91
C GLY A 51 -2.28 5.16 14.34
N THR A 52 -2.29 3.83 14.47
CA THR A 52 -2.36 3.15 15.78
C THR A 52 -1.18 3.50 16.69
N ASP A 53 -0.01 3.75 16.08
CA ASP A 53 1.25 4.00 16.80
C ASP A 53 1.64 5.49 16.81
N GLY A 54 0.75 6.37 16.36
CA GLY A 54 0.97 7.81 16.27
C GLY A 54 0.59 8.41 14.93
N ALA A 55 0.87 9.72 14.78
CA ALA A 55 0.61 10.41 13.53
C ALA A 55 1.53 9.90 12.42
N LEU A 56 0.95 9.48 11.30
CA LEU A 56 1.68 9.10 10.10
C LEU A 56 1.42 10.12 8.99
N LYS A 57 2.44 10.41 8.20
CA LYS A 57 2.28 11.13 6.93
C LYS A 57 2.48 10.17 5.78
N VAL A 58 1.61 10.26 4.79
CA VAL A 58 1.71 9.47 3.57
C VAL A 58 1.66 10.37 2.36
N ARG A 59 2.56 10.14 1.42
CA ARG A 59 2.52 10.75 0.08
C ARG A 59 2.29 9.64 -0.93
N PHE A 60 1.53 9.92 -1.97
CA PHE A 60 1.19 8.97 -3.03
C PHE A 60 1.70 9.45 -4.37
N SER A 61 1.97 8.53 -5.29
CA SER A 61 2.06 8.84 -6.72
C SER A 61 0.73 9.38 -7.23
N GLY A 62 0.77 10.29 -8.19
CA GLY A 62 -0.44 10.76 -8.86
C GLY A 62 -1.10 9.68 -9.75
N HIS A 63 -2.31 9.97 -10.20
CA HIS A 63 -2.98 9.17 -11.24
C HIS A 63 -2.10 9.06 -12.49
N ASN A 64 -2.03 7.87 -13.07
CA ASN A 64 -1.19 7.57 -14.23
C ASN A 64 -1.72 6.35 -14.99
N THR A 65 -1.33 6.23 -16.26
CA THR A 65 -1.75 5.14 -17.16
C THR A 65 -0.92 3.86 -17.03
N TYR A 66 0.04 3.81 -16.09
CA TYR A 66 1.02 2.72 -15.98
C TYR A 66 0.73 1.77 -14.80
N GLY A 67 -0.34 2.03 -14.05
CA GLY A 67 -0.74 1.28 -12.86
C GLY A 67 0.19 1.49 -11.67
N VAL A 68 1.00 2.56 -11.67
CA VAL A 68 1.89 2.88 -10.56
C VAL A 68 1.07 3.45 -9.40
N MET A 69 1.28 2.91 -8.20
CA MET A 69 0.60 3.28 -6.96
C MET A 69 1.61 3.46 -5.82
N ASP A 70 2.81 3.92 -6.15
CA ASP A 70 3.87 4.12 -5.18
C ASP A 70 3.43 5.06 -4.05
N TYR A 71 3.88 4.76 -2.83
CA TYR A 71 3.64 5.62 -1.69
C TYR A 71 4.86 5.70 -0.79
N TRP A 72 4.89 6.76 0.02
CA TRP A 72 5.97 7.05 0.94
C TRP A 72 5.38 7.27 2.33
N ILE A 73 5.91 6.57 3.32
CA ILE A 73 5.48 6.68 4.72
C ILE A 73 6.54 7.45 5.49
N ASP A 74 6.12 8.53 6.14
CA ASP A 74 6.90 9.23 7.17
C ASP A 74 6.24 8.98 8.54
N ASN A 75 7.01 8.35 9.43
CA ASN A 75 6.62 8.03 10.80
C ASN A 75 7.21 9.00 11.84
N GLY A 76 7.84 10.10 11.40
CA GLY A 76 8.45 11.11 12.26
C GLY A 76 9.86 10.77 12.76
N PHE A 77 10.39 9.57 12.50
CA PHE A 77 11.66 9.10 13.04
C PHE A 77 12.79 8.97 12.00
N GLY A 78 12.64 9.57 10.82
CA GLY A 78 13.71 9.58 9.83
C GLY A 78 13.25 9.84 8.41
N LYS A 79 13.94 9.20 7.47
CA LYS A 79 13.63 9.30 6.04
C LYS A 79 12.32 8.58 5.72
N GLU A 80 11.56 9.11 4.77
CA GLU A 80 10.42 8.44 4.17
C GLU A 80 10.77 7.00 3.74
N ILE A 81 9.92 6.05 4.13
CA ILE A 81 9.97 4.66 3.68
C ILE A 81 9.23 4.60 2.34
N TYR A 82 9.98 4.28 1.27
CA TYR A 82 9.42 4.10 -0.06
C TYR A 82 8.78 2.73 -0.21
N MET A 83 7.52 2.73 -0.63
CA MET A 83 6.68 1.55 -0.85
C MET A 83 6.25 1.50 -2.32
N PRO A 84 7.09 0.93 -3.20
CA PRO A 84 6.73 0.74 -4.60
C PRO A 84 5.56 -0.25 -4.74
N MET A 85 4.52 0.18 -5.42
CA MET A 85 3.32 -0.63 -5.64
C MET A 85 2.84 -0.48 -7.07
N ARG A 86 2.44 -1.60 -7.68
CA ARG A 86 1.99 -1.60 -9.07
C ARG A 86 0.83 -2.55 -9.30
N ILE A 87 -0.10 -2.13 -10.15
CA ILE A 87 -1.15 -2.95 -10.74
C ILE A 87 -0.77 -3.20 -12.20
N VAL A 88 -0.69 -4.46 -12.61
CA VAL A 88 -0.38 -4.83 -13.99
C VAL A 88 -1.44 -5.78 -14.56
N PRO A 89 -1.70 -5.75 -15.88
CA PRO A 89 -2.62 -6.68 -16.52
C PRO A 89 -2.16 -8.13 -16.34
N ASN A 90 -3.10 -9.03 -16.02
CA ASN A 90 -2.88 -10.47 -15.97
C ASN A 90 -4.06 -11.18 -16.64
N GLN A 91 -4.01 -11.29 -17.98
CA GLN A 91 -5.14 -11.74 -18.81
C GLN A 91 -6.42 -10.95 -18.48
N GLU A 92 -7.52 -11.62 -18.18
CA GLU A 92 -8.80 -11.01 -17.79
C GLU A 92 -8.78 -10.38 -16.37
N GLY A 93 -7.69 -10.61 -15.62
CA GLY A 93 -7.51 -10.15 -14.25
C GLY A 93 -6.40 -9.10 -14.09
N ALA A 94 -6.00 -8.93 -12.84
CA ALA A 94 -4.95 -8.01 -12.42
C ALA A 94 -3.96 -8.70 -11.49
N GLN A 95 -2.71 -8.28 -11.59
CA GLN A 95 -1.66 -8.61 -10.63
C GLN A 95 -1.29 -7.35 -9.85
N VAL A 96 -1.46 -7.40 -8.54
CA VAL A 96 -0.94 -6.41 -7.59
C VAL A 96 0.45 -6.85 -7.17
N LEU A 97 1.41 -5.93 -7.20
CA LEU A 97 2.79 -6.11 -6.76
C LEU A 97 3.12 -5.02 -5.73
N LEU A 98 3.67 -5.40 -4.58
CA LEU A 98 4.12 -4.48 -3.53
C LEU A 98 5.50 -4.92 -3.06
N THR A 99 6.53 -4.09 -3.28
CA THR A 99 7.88 -4.42 -2.81
C THR A 99 8.17 -3.70 -1.50
N HIS A 100 8.55 -4.46 -0.47
CA HIS A 100 9.00 -3.93 0.81
C HIS A 100 10.51 -4.06 0.92
N PHE A 101 11.18 -2.97 1.30
CA PHE A 101 12.62 -2.94 1.55
C PHE A 101 12.86 -2.97 3.06
N ARG A 102 13.73 -3.89 3.51
CA ARG A 102 14.15 -3.95 4.90
C ARG A 102 14.93 -2.68 5.25
N GLN A 103 14.41 -1.90 6.20
CA GLN A 103 15.06 -0.67 6.63
C GLN A 103 16.36 -0.96 7.40
N PRO A 104 17.33 -0.02 7.41
CA PRO A 104 18.52 -0.16 8.24
C PRO A 104 18.15 -0.41 9.70
N LEU A 105 18.93 -1.27 10.38
CA LEU A 105 18.74 -1.65 11.80
C LEU A 105 17.46 -2.46 12.10
N THR A 106 16.61 -2.75 11.12
CA THR A 106 15.50 -3.71 11.27
C THR A 106 16.06 -5.13 11.39
N SER A 107 15.66 -5.91 12.40
CA SER A 107 16.04 -7.33 12.53
C SER A 107 15.32 -8.21 11.49
N ASP A 108 15.81 -9.42 11.24
CA ASP A 108 15.15 -10.36 10.33
C ASP A 108 13.74 -10.71 10.82
N GLU A 109 13.59 -10.96 12.12
CA GLU A 109 12.30 -11.23 12.74
C GLU A 109 11.32 -10.07 12.55
N LYS A 110 11.76 -8.83 12.79
CA LYS A 110 10.92 -7.65 12.59
C LYS A 110 10.54 -7.46 11.13
N PHE A 111 11.47 -7.72 10.21
CA PHE A 111 11.18 -7.67 8.78
C PHE A 111 10.13 -8.71 8.37
N GLN A 112 10.19 -9.93 8.88
CA GLN A 112 9.16 -10.95 8.64
C GLN A 112 7.79 -10.55 9.22
N GLN A 113 7.75 -9.94 10.40
CA GLN A 113 6.51 -9.40 10.99
C GLN A 113 5.89 -8.30 10.13
N GLU A 114 6.73 -7.40 9.58
CA GLU A 114 6.28 -6.36 8.65
C GLU A 114 5.71 -6.96 7.36
N LEU A 115 6.36 -7.99 6.79
CA LEU A 115 5.85 -8.69 5.61
C LEU A 115 4.49 -9.36 5.89
N ALA A 116 4.36 -10.06 7.01
CA ALA A 116 3.09 -10.68 7.40
C ALA A 116 1.94 -9.66 7.54
N LEU A 117 2.25 -8.44 8.03
CA LEU A 117 1.27 -7.36 8.10
C LEU A 117 0.88 -6.83 6.72
N LEU A 118 1.84 -6.73 5.78
CA LEU A 118 1.56 -6.37 4.39
C LEU A 118 0.72 -7.43 3.68
N GLU A 119 0.96 -8.73 3.93
CA GLU A 119 0.14 -9.83 3.43
C GLU A 119 -1.32 -9.70 3.91
N GLN A 120 -1.53 -9.42 5.20
CA GLN A 120 -2.87 -9.20 5.76
C GLN A 120 -3.57 -8.00 5.12
N ASN A 121 -2.84 -6.91 4.86
CA ASN A 121 -3.38 -5.74 4.17
C ASN A 121 -3.80 -6.08 2.73
N LEU A 122 -2.97 -6.81 1.98
CA LEU A 122 -3.33 -7.28 0.64
C LEU A 122 -4.54 -8.21 0.67
N GLN A 123 -4.66 -9.08 1.68
CA GLN A 123 -5.84 -9.92 1.84
C GLN A 123 -7.11 -9.11 2.11
N ARG A 124 -7.03 -8.03 2.90
CA ARG A 124 -8.15 -7.10 3.07
C ARG A 124 -8.49 -6.40 1.77
N LEU A 125 -7.48 -5.94 1.01
CA LEU A 125 -7.68 -5.35 -0.31
C LEU A 125 -8.46 -6.31 -1.21
N TYR A 126 -8.03 -7.58 -1.29
CA TYR A 126 -8.70 -8.64 -2.04
C TYR A 126 -10.18 -8.70 -1.64
N GLN A 127 -10.48 -8.88 -0.36
CA GLN A 127 -11.85 -8.95 0.15
C GLN A 127 -12.67 -7.72 -0.23
N ARG A 128 -12.11 -6.51 -0.14
CA ARG A 128 -12.82 -5.26 -0.47
C ARG A 128 -13.15 -5.10 -1.96
N VAL A 129 -12.32 -5.66 -2.84
CA VAL A 129 -12.50 -5.51 -4.29
C VAL A 129 -13.17 -6.71 -4.96
N THR A 130 -13.30 -7.84 -4.25
CA THR A 130 -14.06 -9.02 -4.70
C THR A 130 -15.41 -9.18 -4.00
N ALA A 131 -15.65 -8.55 -2.85
CA ALA A 131 -16.95 -8.56 -2.19
C ALA A 131 -17.93 -7.58 -2.86
N CYS A 132 -18.36 -7.92 -4.08
CA CYS A 132 -19.56 -7.41 -4.75
C CYS A 132 -19.90 -8.38 -5.90
N SER A 133 -20.88 -9.24 -5.66
CA SER A 133 -21.73 -9.91 -6.66
C SER A 133 -23.17 -9.63 -6.28
#